data_AF-A0A2N1UPE5-F1
#
_entry.id   AF-A0A2N1UPE5-F1
#
_cell.length_a   1.000
_cell.length_b   1.000
_cell.length_c   1.000
_cell.angle_alpha   90.00
_cell.angle_beta   90.00
_cell.angle_gamma   90.00
#
_symmetry.space_group_name_H-M   'P 1'
#
loop_
_entity.id
_entity.type
_entity.pdbx_description
1 polymer ?
#
loop_
_entity_poly.entity_id
_entity_poly.type
_entity_poly.pdbx_seq_one_letter_code
_entity_poly.pdbx_strand_id
1 'polypeptide(L)'
;MLENSNISKNKFFFKKIDLFLSKFFGVAVAEKIFFTQNLSIMIKAGLSLDQSLESLCCQAKNRYFKEAILQIKQKVEKGVSFSESLSLFPKIFSSIFINIVKVGEESGKLDNSLKQLAIQMKKSHELVSKIKGALIYPIIVMVAMVSIIFFMMIFIIPQITQIFESFGTKLPITTQILISTSKFCAKNGLAILIGFILMFILSIRIIKISKVKYYLDKIVLKIPIIGSIIKKVNLAKFSRTFCSLLKTGVPIVETLGLSALVLNNLVYQKELFRTAEIIKKGESIAKILKESPALFPPVVVQMVDVGEKTGTLDTILENLAEFYEEEIDQIMTNLPQIIEPILLLFLGVGVAFIAVSILMPMYTMTQEI
;
A
#
# COMPACT_ATOMS: atom_id res chain seq x y z
N MET A 1 -39.27 15.32 -33.03
CA MET A 1 -38.47 16.20 -32.15
C MET A 1 -38.37 15.74 -30.68
N LEU A 2 -39.21 14.81 -30.19
CA LEU A 2 -39.18 14.37 -28.78
C LEU A 2 -38.17 13.24 -28.49
N GLU A 3 -37.78 12.46 -29.49
CA GLU A 3 -36.92 11.28 -29.33
C GLU A 3 -35.42 11.63 -29.13
N ASN A 4 -34.95 12.71 -29.77
CA ASN A 4 -33.58 13.22 -29.56
C ASN A 4 -33.36 13.86 -28.17
N SER A 5 -34.43 14.24 -27.46
CA SER A 5 -34.32 14.83 -26.13
C SER A 5 -34.04 13.79 -25.03
N ASN A 6 -34.57 12.57 -25.18
CA ASN A 6 -34.41 11.49 -24.20
C ASN A 6 -33.03 10.81 -24.30
N ILE A 7 -32.47 10.69 -25.51
CA ILE A 7 -31.11 10.15 -25.72
C ILE A 7 -30.04 11.09 -25.11
N SER A 8 -30.25 12.41 -25.20
CA SER A 8 -29.38 13.42 -24.57
C SER A 8 -29.44 13.37 -23.04
N LYS A 9 -30.65 13.26 -22.45
CA LYS A 9 -30.83 13.13 -21.00
C LYS A 9 -30.21 11.86 -20.42
N ASN A 10 -30.35 10.72 -21.10
CA ASN A 10 -29.71 9.47 -20.67
C ASN A 10 -28.18 9.56 -20.74
N LYS A 11 -27.60 10.07 -21.83
CA LYS A 11 -26.14 10.30 -21.92
C LYS A 11 -25.63 11.23 -20.82
N PHE A 12 -26.38 12.26 -20.46
CA PHE A 12 -26.01 13.19 -19.38
C PHE A 12 -26.05 12.55 -18.00
N PHE A 13 -27.05 11.71 -17.71
CA PHE A 13 -27.17 10.97 -16.45
C PHE A 13 -26.06 9.93 -16.28
N PHE A 14 -25.80 9.11 -17.32
CA PHE A 14 -24.68 8.15 -17.31
C PHE A 14 -23.31 8.86 -17.21
N LYS A 15 -23.16 10.03 -17.81
CA LYS A 15 -21.94 10.85 -17.69
C LYS A 15 -21.73 11.37 -16.26
N LYS A 16 -22.80 11.78 -15.57
CA LYS A 16 -22.73 12.18 -14.15
C LYS A 16 -22.40 11.02 -13.22
N ILE A 17 -22.99 9.84 -13.46
CA ILE A 17 -22.70 8.63 -12.66
C ILE A 17 -21.26 8.19 -12.84
N ASP A 18 -20.77 8.13 -14.07
CA ASP A 18 -19.39 7.74 -14.35
C ASP A 18 -18.37 8.75 -13.80
N LEU A 19 -18.69 10.05 -13.84
CA LEU A 19 -17.88 11.08 -13.18
C LEU A 19 -17.89 10.95 -11.66
N PHE A 20 -19.03 10.62 -11.07
CA PHE A 20 -19.16 10.38 -9.63
C PHE A 20 -18.38 9.13 -9.19
N LEU A 21 -18.48 8.04 -9.95
CA LEU A 21 -17.74 6.79 -9.71
C LEU A 21 -16.23 7.01 -9.89
N SER A 22 -15.78 7.67 -10.95
CA SER A 22 -14.35 7.96 -11.15
C SER A 22 -13.78 8.93 -10.11
N LYS A 23 -14.58 9.88 -9.59
CA LYS A 23 -14.19 10.68 -8.41
C LYS A 23 -14.07 9.85 -7.13
N PHE A 24 -14.82 8.75 -7.02
CA PHE A 24 -14.77 7.84 -5.88
C PHE A 24 -13.58 6.87 -5.96
N PHE A 25 -13.32 6.29 -7.14
CA PHE A 25 -12.21 5.36 -7.36
C PHE A 25 -10.86 6.05 -7.60
N GLY A 26 -10.86 7.34 -7.93
CA GLY A 26 -9.66 8.12 -8.21
C GLY A 26 -9.06 7.84 -9.60
N VAL A 27 -7.81 8.29 -9.78
CA VAL A 27 -7.06 8.13 -11.03
C VAL A 27 -5.96 7.08 -10.82
N ALA A 28 -5.83 6.15 -11.77
CA ALA A 28 -4.85 5.08 -11.71
C ALA A 28 -3.42 5.64 -11.70
N VAL A 29 -2.53 5.05 -10.88
CA VAL A 29 -1.15 5.50 -10.76
C VAL A 29 -0.42 5.44 -12.10
N ALA A 30 -0.65 4.39 -12.90
CA ALA A 30 -0.08 4.24 -14.24
C ALA A 30 -0.46 5.39 -15.19
N GLU A 31 -1.70 5.90 -15.10
CA GLU A 31 -2.16 7.03 -15.92
C GLU A 31 -1.48 8.34 -15.50
N LYS A 32 -1.27 8.53 -14.19
CA LYS A 32 -0.50 9.68 -13.67
C LYS A 32 0.98 9.62 -14.07
N ILE A 33 1.59 8.42 -14.05
CA ILE A 33 2.97 8.20 -14.54
C ILE A 33 3.04 8.55 -16.02
N PHE A 34 2.11 8.03 -16.83
CA PHE A 34 2.04 8.31 -18.26
C PHE A 34 1.91 9.81 -18.55
N PHE A 35 0.99 10.50 -17.86
CA PHE A 35 0.84 11.95 -17.97
C PHE A 35 2.14 12.69 -17.67
N THR A 36 2.77 12.37 -16.53
CA THR A 36 3.99 13.07 -16.06
C THR A 36 5.18 12.83 -17.00
N GLN A 37 5.37 11.58 -17.42
CA GLN A 37 6.45 11.19 -18.31
C GLN A 37 6.31 11.83 -19.69
N ASN A 38 5.11 11.79 -20.28
CA ASN A 38 4.90 12.40 -21.59
C ASN A 38 4.92 13.93 -21.53
N LEU A 39 4.42 14.54 -20.44
CA LEU A 39 4.58 15.98 -20.24
C LEU A 39 6.06 16.36 -20.20
N SER A 40 6.89 15.63 -19.44
CA SER A 40 8.34 15.84 -19.42
C SER A 40 8.96 15.76 -20.83
N ILE A 41 8.60 14.75 -21.62
CA ILE A 41 9.11 14.55 -22.99
C ILE A 41 8.71 15.70 -23.91
N MET A 42 7.44 16.14 -23.86
CA MET A 42 6.92 17.19 -24.73
C MET A 42 7.53 18.56 -24.39
N ILE A 43 7.63 18.91 -23.10
CA ILE A 43 8.30 20.14 -22.66
C ILE A 43 9.78 20.12 -23.05
N LYS A 44 10.46 18.98 -22.87
CA LYS A 44 11.86 18.82 -23.30
C LYS A 44 12.04 18.97 -24.82
N ALA A 45 11.04 18.55 -25.60
CA ALA A 45 11.01 18.71 -27.05
C ALA A 45 10.67 20.15 -27.51
N GLY A 46 10.43 21.07 -26.58
CA GLY A 46 10.17 22.48 -26.88
C GLY A 46 8.70 22.83 -27.10
N LEU A 47 7.77 21.90 -26.85
CA LEU A 47 6.35 22.23 -26.90
C LEU A 47 5.97 23.10 -25.71
N SER A 48 5.04 24.03 -25.92
CA SER A 48 4.49 24.83 -24.82
C SER A 48 3.73 23.93 -23.83
N LEU A 49 3.64 24.39 -22.57
CA LEU A 49 2.86 23.71 -21.54
C LEU A 49 1.40 23.57 -21.94
N ASP A 50 0.82 24.60 -22.56
CA ASP A 50 -0.55 24.60 -23.04
C ASP A 50 -0.83 23.49 -24.07
N GLN A 51 -0.02 23.44 -25.14
CA GLN A 51 -0.12 22.40 -26.18
C GLN A 51 0.09 21.01 -25.61
N SER A 52 1.01 20.87 -24.65
CA SER A 52 1.28 19.58 -24.00
C SER A 52 0.09 19.11 -23.17
N LEU A 53 -0.53 20.01 -22.39
CA LEU A 53 -1.73 19.71 -21.61
C LEU A 53 -2.94 19.37 -22.50
N GLU A 54 -3.10 20.06 -23.63
CA GLU A 54 -4.16 19.75 -24.60
C GLU A 54 -4.01 18.32 -25.17
N SER A 55 -2.82 17.97 -25.64
CA SER A 55 -2.53 16.63 -26.14
C SER A 55 -2.79 15.54 -25.10
N LEU A 56 -2.33 15.75 -23.86
CA LEU A 56 -2.50 14.79 -22.77
C LEU A 56 -3.97 14.70 -22.31
N CYS A 57 -4.73 15.79 -22.36
CA CYS A 57 -6.17 15.80 -22.12
C CYS A 57 -6.92 14.93 -23.14
N CYS A 58 -6.51 14.96 -24.41
CA CYS A 58 -7.08 14.12 -25.46
C CYS A 58 -6.77 12.62 -25.25
N GLN A 59 -5.60 12.30 -24.70
CA GLN A 59 -5.15 10.93 -24.44
C GLN A 59 -5.64 10.33 -23.11
N ALA A 60 -6.09 11.17 -22.17
CA ALA A 60 -6.59 10.73 -20.87
C ALA A 60 -7.82 9.82 -21.01
N LYS A 61 -7.74 8.62 -20.42
CA LYS A 61 -8.82 7.62 -20.46
C LYS A 61 -9.82 7.86 -19.35
N ASN A 62 -9.34 8.26 -18.17
CA ASN A 62 -10.18 8.55 -17.02
C ASN A 62 -10.85 9.92 -17.18
N ARG A 63 -12.19 9.95 -17.12
CA ARG A 63 -12.95 11.19 -17.30
C ARG A 63 -12.69 12.23 -16.22
N TYR A 64 -12.56 11.81 -14.96
CA TYR A 64 -12.21 12.71 -13.87
C TYR A 64 -10.82 13.32 -14.07
N PHE A 65 -9.86 12.53 -14.55
CA PHE A 65 -8.54 13.04 -14.87
C PHE A 65 -8.55 14.02 -16.05
N LYS A 66 -9.30 13.69 -17.11
CA LYS A 66 -9.49 14.56 -18.27
C LYS A 66 -10.08 15.92 -17.89
N GLU A 67 -11.13 15.94 -17.06
CA GLU A 67 -11.71 17.19 -16.55
C GLU A 67 -10.72 18.00 -15.70
N ALA A 68 -9.90 17.33 -14.89
CA ALA A 68 -8.87 18.00 -14.11
C ALA A 68 -7.79 18.63 -15.01
N ILE A 69 -7.28 17.90 -16.01
CA ILE A 69 -6.29 18.41 -16.97
C ILE A 69 -6.86 19.60 -17.74
N LEU A 70 -8.12 19.54 -18.18
CA LEU A 70 -8.78 20.64 -18.89
C LEU A 70 -8.88 21.90 -18.03
N GLN A 71 -9.25 21.77 -16.75
CA GLN A 71 -9.30 22.91 -15.83
C GLN A 71 -7.91 23.48 -15.52
N ILE A 72 -6.90 22.61 -15.41
CA ILE A 72 -5.50 23.03 -15.24
C ILE A 72 -5.03 23.81 -16.47
N LYS A 73 -5.29 23.29 -17.67
CA LYS A 73 -4.99 23.97 -18.95
C LYS A 73 -5.60 25.38 -18.96
N GLN A 74 -6.90 25.50 -18.70
CA GLN A 74 -7.61 26.80 -18.68
C GLN A 74 -7.06 27.80 -17.65
N LYS A 75 -6.48 27.32 -16.55
CA LYS A 75 -5.85 28.18 -15.53
C LYS A 75 -4.46 28.65 -15.98
N VAL A 76 -3.69 27.74 -16.57
CA VAL A 76 -2.38 28.05 -17.17
C VAL A 76 -2.53 29.04 -18.33
N GLU A 77 -3.52 28.87 -19.21
CA GLU A 77 -3.87 29.82 -20.28
C GLU A 77 -4.17 31.23 -19.74
N LYS A 78 -4.70 31.32 -18.51
CA LYS A 78 -5.00 32.59 -17.82
C LYS A 78 -3.82 33.15 -17.03
N GLY A 79 -2.63 32.54 -17.13
CA GLY A 79 -1.41 33.01 -16.47
C GLY A 79 -1.23 32.54 -15.02
N VAL A 80 -2.07 31.62 -14.52
CA VAL A 80 -1.84 30.96 -13.22
C VAL A 80 -0.69 29.96 -13.38
N SER A 81 0.20 29.84 -12.39
CA SER A 81 1.27 28.84 -12.46
C SER A 81 0.72 27.42 -12.55
N PHE A 82 1.49 26.51 -13.13
CA PHE A 82 1.12 25.11 -13.27
C PHE A 82 1.00 24.45 -11.90
N SER A 83 1.95 24.68 -10.99
CA SER A 83 1.94 24.18 -9.61
C SER A 83 0.71 24.62 -8.83
N GLU A 84 0.32 25.90 -8.94
CA GLU A 84 -0.90 26.40 -8.30
C GLU A 84 -2.16 25.75 -8.92
N SER A 85 -2.18 25.60 -10.24
CA SER A 85 -3.29 24.94 -10.94
C SER A 85 -3.44 23.46 -10.55
N LEU A 86 -2.33 22.74 -10.35
CA LEU A 86 -2.30 21.35 -9.87
C LEU A 86 -2.83 21.23 -8.43
N SER A 87 -2.57 22.24 -7.59
CA SER A 87 -2.97 22.24 -6.17
C SER A 87 -4.49 22.19 -5.96
N LEU A 88 -5.28 22.56 -6.97
CA LEU A 88 -6.74 22.45 -6.98
C LEU A 88 -7.22 20.98 -6.96
N PHE A 89 -6.35 20.03 -7.29
CA PHE A 89 -6.67 18.61 -7.40
C PHE A 89 -5.79 17.73 -6.49
N PRO A 90 -5.82 17.90 -5.15
CA PRO A 90 -4.93 17.20 -4.21
C PRO A 90 -5.19 15.68 -4.13
N LYS A 91 -6.34 15.20 -4.63
CA LYS A 91 -6.64 13.76 -4.77
C LYS A 91 -5.90 13.13 -5.96
N ILE A 92 -5.51 13.92 -6.95
CA ILE A 92 -4.80 13.49 -8.15
C ILE A 92 -3.30 13.73 -7.97
N PHE A 93 -2.92 14.95 -7.59
CA PHE A 93 -1.53 15.37 -7.44
C PHE A 93 -1.19 15.50 -5.95
N SER A 94 -0.20 14.76 -5.48
CA SER A 94 0.27 14.84 -4.09
C SER A 94 1.02 16.14 -3.83
N SER A 95 1.23 16.48 -2.56
CA SER A 95 2.07 17.62 -2.16
C SER A 95 3.47 17.56 -2.78
N ILE A 96 4.08 16.38 -2.84
CA ILE A 96 5.39 16.16 -3.48
C ILE A 96 5.35 16.44 -4.97
N PHE A 97 4.29 16.02 -5.66
CA PHE A 97 4.10 16.32 -7.08
C PHE A 97 4.10 17.83 -7.29
N ILE A 98 3.27 18.53 -6.51
CA ILE A 98 3.08 19.98 -6.62
C ILE A 98 4.38 20.71 -6.33
N ASN A 99 5.12 20.34 -5.27
CA ASN A 99 6.36 21.01 -4.89
C ASN A 99 7.50 20.76 -5.87
N ILE A 100 7.64 19.54 -6.42
CA ILE A 100 8.62 19.28 -7.49
C ILE A 100 8.31 20.11 -8.73
N VAL A 101 7.04 20.19 -9.12
CA VAL A 101 6.63 21.02 -10.25
C VAL A 101 6.92 22.49 -9.96
N LYS A 102 6.59 22.98 -8.77
CA LYS A 102 6.81 24.37 -8.36
C LYS A 102 8.29 24.76 -8.49
N VAL A 103 9.20 23.97 -7.93
CA VAL A 103 10.65 24.23 -8.05
C VAL A 103 11.11 24.13 -9.50
N GLY A 104 10.56 23.20 -10.28
CA GLY A 104 10.82 23.10 -11.71
C GLY A 104 10.38 24.31 -12.51
N GLU A 105 9.22 24.89 -12.19
CA GLU A 105 8.72 26.12 -12.80
C GLU A 105 9.58 27.33 -12.42
N GLU A 106 9.84 27.52 -11.13
CA GLU A 106 10.63 28.65 -10.61
C GLU A 106 12.07 28.64 -11.13
N SER A 107 12.66 27.46 -11.33
CA SER A 107 14.01 27.30 -11.87
C SER A 107 14.09 27.21 -13.40
N GLY A 108 12.95 27.21 -14.10
CA GLY A 108 12.89 26.99 -15.56
C GLY A 108 13.32 25.60 -16.02
N LYS A 109 13.40 24.63 -15.11
CA LYS A 109 13.82 23.23 -15.35
C LYS A 109 12.66 22.26 -15.15
N LEU A 110 11.48 22.63 -15.66
CA LEU A 110 10.25 21.86 -15.50
C LEU A 110 10.36 20.46 -16.14
N ASP A 111 11.02 20.34 -17.28
CA ASP A 111 11.27 19.08 -17.98
C ASP A 111 12.03 18.08 -17.09
N ASN A 112 13.11 18.53 -16.44
CA ASN A 112 13.94 17.72 -15.54
C ASN A 112 13.16 17.34 -14.27
N SER A 113 12.40 18.28 -13.72
CA SER A 113 11.59 18.06 -12.51
C SER A 113 10.50 17.02 -12.76
N LEU A 114 9.78 17.12 -13.89
CA LEU A 114 8.80 16.12 -14.32
C LEU A 114 9.46 14.76 -14.61
N LYS A 115 10.67 14.73 -15.17
CA LYS A 115 11.42 13.49 -15.40
C LYS A 115 11.72 12.79 -14.08
N GLN A 116 12.26 13.51 -13.09
CA GLN A 116 12.56 12.96 -11.76
C GLN A 116 11.30 12.47 -11.06
N LEU A 117 10.21 13.25 -11.15
CA LEU A 117 8.91 12.88 -10.62
C LEU A 117 8.35 11.60 -11.26
N ALA A 118 8.48 11.45 -12.59
CA ALA A 118 8.06 10.24 -13.29
C ALA A 118 8.86 9.00 -12.84
N ILE A 119 10.19 9.13 -12.69
CA ILE A 119 11.06 8.07 -12.18
C ILE A 119 10.65 7.68 -10.75
N GLN A 120 10.48 8.66 -9.87
CA GLN A 120 10.04 8.48 -8.49
C GLN A 120 8.70 7.72 -8.42
N MET A 121 7.71 8.16 -9.19
CA MET A 121 6.39 7.54 -9.23
C MET A 121 6.44 6.12 -9.79
N LYS A 122 7.24 5.88 -10.83
CA LYS A 122 7.44 4.54 -11.42
C LYS A 122 8.07 3.58 -10.40
N LYS A 123 9.19 3.95 -9.79
CA LYS A 123 9.88 3.13 -8.78
C LYS A 123 9.00 2.85 -7.57
N SER A 124 8.29 3.87 -7.06
CA SER A 124 7.34 3.66 -5.96
C SER A 124 6.17 2.75 -6.35
N HIS A 125 5.69 2.83 -7.60
CA HIS A 125 4.62 1.97 -8.07
C HIS A 125 5.09 0.52 -8.23
N GLU A 126 6.26 0.31 -8.83
CA GLU A 126 6.90 -1.00 -8.98
C GLU A 126 7.10 -1.67 -7.61
N LEU A 127 7.65 -0.95 -6.64
CA LEU A 127 7.85 -1.45 -5.28
C LEU A 127 6.52 -1.91 -4.65
N VAL A 128 5.48 -1.09 -4.72
CA VAL A 128 4.16 -1.43 -4.15
C VAL A 128 3.52 -2.60 -4.90
N SER A 129 3.66 -2.64 -6.22
CA SER A 129 3.12 -3.72 -7.05
C SER A 129 3.81 -5.05 -6.78
N LYS A 130 5.14 -5.07 -6.59
CA LYS A 130 5.90 -6.26 -6.19
C LYS A 130 5.45 -6.77 -4.82
N ILE A 131 5.32 -5.88 -3.84
CA ILE A 131 4.83 -6.24 -2.50
C ILE A 131 3.42 -6.83 -2.57
N LYS A 132 2.52 -6.20 -3.33
CA LYS A 132 1.15 -6.73 -3.52
C LYS A 132 1.17 -8.08 -4.22
N GLY A 133 1.96 -8.22 -5.28
CA GLY A 133 2.09 -9.46 -6.05
C GLY A 133 2.53 -10.64 -5.19
N ALA A 134 3.57 -10.46 -4.38
CA ALA A 134 4.10 -11.49 -3.48
C ALA A 134 3.08 -11.94 -2.41
N LEU A 135 2.13 -11.09 -2.04
CA LEU A 135 1.11 -11.38 -1.03
C LEU A 135 -0.15 -12.05 -1.59
N ILE A 136 -0.39 -11.98 -2.91
CA ILE A 136 -1.62 -12.54 -3.51
C ILE A 136 -1.72 -14.04 -3.26
N TYR A 137 -0.64 -14.79 -3.52
CA TYR A 137 -0.65 -16.25 -3.37
C TYR A 137 -0.93 -16.69 -1.92
N PRO A 138 -0.21 -16.21 -0.89
CA PRO A 138 -0.51 -16.52 0.51
C PRO A 138 -1.95 -16.21 0.92
N ILE A 139 -2.51 -15.09 0.44
CA ILE A 139 -3.88 -14.68 0.77
C ILE A 139 -4.89 -15.65 0.15
N ILE A 140 -4.72 -16.04 -1.12
CA ILE A 140 -5.62 -16.99 -1.79
C ILE A 140 -5.63 -18.33 -1.05
N VAL A 141 -4.45 -18.87 -0.72
CA VAL A 141 -4.35 -20.16 0.00
C VAL A 141 -4.97 -20.08 1.38
N MET A 142 -4.71 -19.00 2.15
CA MET A 142 -5.36 -18.81 3.46
C MET A 142 -6.89 -18.72 3.35
N VAL A 143 -7.41 -17.97 2.37
CA VAL A 143 -8.86 -17.85 2.16
C VAL A 143 -9.46 -19.21 1.80
N ALA A 144 -8.83 -19.98 0.91
CA ALA A 144 -9.28 -21.33 0.55
C ALA A 144 -9.27 -22.26 1.77
N MET A 145 -8.20 -22.27 2.55
CA MET A 145 -8.06 -23.08 3.76
C MET A 145 -9.14 -22.77 4.80
N VAL A 146 -9.34 -21.50 5.13
CA VAL A 146 -10.38 -21.08 6.08
C VAL A 146 -11.77 -21.44 5.55
N SER A 147 -12.00 -21.29 4.25
CA SER A 147 -13.29 -21.64 3.62
C SER A 147 -13.58 -23.14 3.70
N ILE A 148 -12.59 -24.00 3.45
CA ILE A 148 -12.72 -25.45 3.56
C ILE A 148 -13.03 -25.84 5.00
N ILE A 149 -12.28 -25.34 5.98
CA ILE A 149 -12.51 -25.63 7.41
C ILE A 149 -13.92 -25.19 7.83
N PHE A 150 -14.35 -24.00 7.40
CA PHE A 150 -15.68 -23.48 7.72
C PHE A 150 -16.80 -24.33 7.09
N PHE A 151 -16.62 -24.75 5.83
CA PHE A 151 -17.55 -25.66 5.15
C PHE A 151 -17.64 -27.01 5.87
N MET A 152 -16.50 -27.61 6.24
CA MET A 152 -16.48 -28.86 7.01
C MET A 152 -17.23 -28.72 8.33
N MET A 153 -17.01 -27.63 9.07
CA MET A 153 -17.63 -27.38 10.36
C MET A 153 -19.15 -27.19 10.31
N ILE A 154 -19.69 -26.60 9.23
CA ILE A 154 -21.13 -26.32 9.11
C ILE A 154 -21.90 -27.48 8.49
N PHE A 155 -21.32 -28.19 7.52
CA PHE A 155 -22.05 -29.21 6.76
C PHE A 155 -21.65 -30.63 7.13
N ILE A 156 -20.36 -30.91 7.26
CA ILE A 156 -19.86 -32.28 7.42
C ILE A 156 -19.90 -32.72 8.88
N ILE A 157 -19.33 -31.92 9.79
CA ILE A 157 -19.24 -32.29 11.20
C ILE A 157 -20.61 -32.53 11.85
N PRO A 158 -21.68 -31.74 11.58
CA PRO A 158 -22.99 -32.01 12.15
C PRO A 158 -23.59 -33.35 11.71
N GLN A 159 -23.39 -33.76 10.45
CA GLN A 159 -23.88 -35.05 9.95
C GLN A 159 -23.19 -36.21 10.69
N ILE A 160 -21.87 -36.11 10.88
CA ILE A 160 -21.10 -37.09 11.66
C ILE A 160 -21.51 -37.10 13.14
N THR A 161 -21.83 -35.92 13.69
CA THR A 161 -22.30 -35.78 15.08
C THR A 161 -23.61 -36.51 15.32
N GLN A 162 -24.58 -36.40 14.40
CA GLN A 162 -25.88 -37.09 14.51
C GLN A 162 -25.71 -38.61 14.60
N ILE A 163 -24.73 -39.15 13.86
CA ILE A 163 -24.37 -40.56 13.92
C ILE A 163 -23.85 -40.89 15.32
N PHE A 164 -22.89 -40.14 15.86
CA PHE A 164 -22.32 -40.39 17.19
C PHE A 164 -23.32 -40.24 18.34
N GLU A 165 -24.26 -39.29 18.27
CA GLU A 165 -25.30 -39.12 19.30
C GLU A 165 -26.24 -40.33 19.39
N SER A 166 -26.43 -41.07 18.28
CA SER A 166 -27.31 -42.25 18.26
C SER A 166 -26.77 -43.46 19.02
N PHE A 167 -25.47 -43.50 19.32
CA PHE A 167 -24.83 -44.64 20.00
C PHE A 167 -24.65 -44.48 21.50
N GLY A 168 -24.92 -43.30 22.08
CA GLY A 168 -25.00 -43.11 23.54
C GLY A 168 -23.69 -43.26 24.34
N THR A 169 -22.52 -43.29 23.68
CA THR A 169 -21.22 -43.48 24.34
C THR A 169 -20.55 -42.15 24.69
N LYS A 170 -19.62 -42.17 25.67
CA LYS A 170 -18.85 -40.97 26.06
C LYS A 170 -17.79 -40.66 25.01
N LEU A 171 -18.02 -39.59 24.25
CA LEU A 171 -17.07 -39.14 23.23
C LEU A 171 -15.76 -38.59 23.84
N PRO A 172 -14.60 -38.80 23.19
CA PRO A 172 -13.33 -38.18 23.56
C PRO A 172 -13.40 -36.65 23.61
N ILE A 173 -12.53 -36.03 24.42
CA ILE A 173 -12.50 -34.57 24.63
C ILE A 173 -12.29 -33.81 23.31
N THR A 174 -11.43 -34.32 22.42
CA THR A 174 -11.17 -33.72 21.10
C THR A 174 -12.44 -33.65 20.25
N THR A 175 -13.21 -34.72 20.22
CA THR A 175 -14.51 -34.80 19.53
C THR A 175 -15.56 -33.90 20.18
N GLN A 176 -15.61 -33.81 21.52
CA GLN A 176 -16.53 -32.91 22.21
C GLN A 176 -16.26 -31.43 21.89
N ILE A 177 -14.99 -31.02 21.86
CA ILE A 177 -14.59 -29.66 21.45
C ILE A 177 -15.02 -29.39 20.01
N LEU A 178 -14.77 -30.35 19.11
CA LEU A 178 -15.13 -30.23 17.69
C LEU A 178 -16.65 -30.09 17.51
N ILE A 179 -17.45 -30.94 18.15
CA ILE A 179 -18.91 -30.91 18.09
C ILE A 179 -19.46 -29.61 18.68
N SER A 180 -18.95 -29.17 19.83
CA SER A 180 -19.39 -27.93 20.47
C SER A 180 -19.12 -26.71 19.59
N THR A 181 -17.92 -26.67 18.99
CA THR A 181 -17.53 -25.62 18.04
C THR A 181 -18.41 -25.66 16.78
N SER A 182 -18.64 -26.85 16.23
CA SER A 182 -19.50 -27.05 15.05
C SER A 182 -20.95 -26.64 15.32
N LYS A 183 -21.56 -27.04 16.44
CA LYS A 183 -22.93 -26.63 16.83
C LYS A 183 -23.03 -25.11 16.97
N PHE A 184 -22.02 -24.47 17.56
CA PHE A 184 -21.95 -23.00 17.65
C PHE A 184 -21.86 -22.35 16.25
N CYS A 185 -21.00 -22.88 15.38
CA CYS A 185 -20.83 -22.40 14.00
C CYS A 185 -22.07 -22.63 13.14
N ALA A 186 -22.73 -23.78 13.24
CA ALA A 186 -23.93 -24.10 12.46
C ALA A 186 -25.14 -23.25 12.89
N LYS A 187 -25.35 -23.05 14.20
CA LYS A 187 -26.45 -22.23 14.73
C LYS A 187 -26.25 -20.73 14.47
N ASN A 188 -25.01 -20.25 14.61
CA ASN A 188 -24.69 -18.82 14.55
C ASN A 188 -23.91 -18.44 13.28
N GLY A 189 -23.85 -19.28 12.25
CA GLY A 189 -22.96 -19.09 11.10
C GLY A 189 -23.12 -17.72 10.41
N LEU A 190 -24.37 -17.29 10.19
CA LEU A 190 -24.67 -15.95 9.67
C LEU A 190 -24.24 -14.83 10.63
N ALA A 191 -24.47 -14.99 11.94
CA ALA A 191 -24.06 -14.01 12.95
C ALA A 191 -22.52 -13.92 13.10
N ILE A 192 -21.81 -15.05 12.98
CA ILE A 192 -20.34 -15.12 12.99
C ILE A 192 -19.79 -14.42 11.75
N LEU A 193 -20.35 -14.67 10.57
CA LEU A 193 -19.91 -14.04 9.33
C LEU A 193 -20.14 -12.52 9.37
N ILE A 194 -21.32 -12.08 9.82
CA ILE A 194 -21.63 -10.66 10.04
C ILE A 194 -20.70 -10.06 11.10
N GLY A 195 -20.44 -10.77 12.19
CA GLY A 195 -19.51 -10.37 13.26
C GLY A 195 -18.08 -10.20 12.74
N PHE A 196 -17.61 -11.09 11.89
CA PHE A 196 -16.29 -11.02 11.27
C PHE A 196 -16.16 -9.81 10.35
N ILE A 197 -17.19 -9.54 9.54
CA ILE A 197 -17.27 -8.36 8.67
C ILE A 197 -17.27 -7.07 9.52
N LEU A 198 -18.08 -7.01 10.57
CA LEU A 198 -18.12 -5.86 11.50
C LEU A 198 -16.77 -5.65 12.19
N MET A 199 -16.16 -6.71 12.71
CA MET A 199 -14.84 -6.69 13.33
C MET A 199 -13.77 -6.20 12.34
N PHE A 200 -13.81 -6.66 11.09
CA PHE A 200 -12.90 -6.22 10.04
C PHE A 200 -13.06 -4.72 9.74
N ILE A 201 -14.29 -4.23 9.59
CA ILE A 201 -14.58 -2.81 9.36
C ILE A 201 -14.13 -1.95 10.55
N LEU A 202 -14.43 -2.38 11.78
CA LEU A 202 -14.03 -1.70 13.00
C LEU A 202 -12.51 -1.66 13.14
N SER A 203 -11.82 -2.76 12.85
CA SER A 203 -10.35 -2.83 12.88
C SER A 203 -9.75 -1.82 11.90
N ILE A 204 -10.27 -1.73 10.67
CA ILE A 204 -9.83 -0.72 9.68
C ILE A 204 -10.06 0.71 10.20
N ARG A 205 -11.19 0.98 10.88
CA ARG A 205 -11.48 2.30 11.47
C ARG A 205 -10.53 2.63 12.62
N ILE A 206 -10.26 1.67 13.50
CA ILE A 206 -9.38 1.82 14.67
C ILE A 206 -7.93 2.07 14.22
N ILE A 207 -7.45 1.36 13.20
CA ILE A 207 -6.11 1.56 12.64
C ILE A 207 -5.94 2.94 11.99
N LYS A 208 -7.02 3.65 11.63
CA LYS A 208 -6.94 5.04 11.16
C LYS A 208 -6.72 6.06 12.27
N ILE A 209 -6.92 5.69 13.53
CA ILE A 209 -6.66 6.57 14.68
C ILE A 209 -5.14 6.72 14.83
N SER A 210 -4.63 7.95 14.67
CA SER A 210 -3.19 8.24 14.63
C SER A 210 -2.40 7.64 15.82
N LYS A 211 -2.92 7.77 17.04
CA LYS A 211 -2.29 7.18 18.24
C LYS A 211 -2.17 5.65 18.14
N VAL A 212 -3.26 4.98 17.76
CA VAL A 212 -3.29 3.52 17.63
C VAL A 212 -2.33 3.07 16.54
N LYS A 213 -2.38 3.73 15.38
CA LYS A 213 -1.48 3.46 14.27
C LYS A 213 -0.01 3.56 14.66
N TYR A 214 0.36 4.60 15.43
CA TYR A 214 1.74 4.77 15.89
C TYR A 214 2.22 3.61 16.77
N TYR A 215 1.39 3.16 17.72
CA TYR A 215 1.74 2.02 18.57
C TYR A 215 1.81 0.71 17.79
N LEU A 216 0.87 0.48 16.88
CA LEU A 216 0.89 -0.67 15.99
C LEU A 216 2.15 -0.66 15.12
N ASP A 217 2.44 0.44 14.45
CA ASP A 217 3.65 0.61 13.64
C ASP A 217 4.92 0.32 14.44
N LYS A 218 4.97 0.76 15.71
CA LYS A 218 6.09 0.48 16.63
C LYS A 218 6.20 -1.00 16.99
N ILE A 219 5.09 -1.71 17.17
CA ILE A 219 5.07 -3.15 17.46
C ILE A 219 5.48 -3.94 16.21
N VAL A 220 4.92 -3.62 15.04
CA VAL A 220 5.20 -4.35 13.80
C VAL A 220 6.69 -4.26 13.42
N LEU A 221 7.35 -3.13 13.69
CA LEU A 221 8.80 -2.97 13.49
C LEU A 221 9.66 -3.93 14.33
N LYS A 222 9.11 -4.56 15.38
CA LYS A 222 9.79 -5.55 16.23
C LYS A 222 9.52 -6.99 15.84
N ILE A 223 8.52 -7.25 14.98
CA ILE A 223 8.17 -8.60 14.57
C ILE A 223 9.29 -9.15 13.67
N PRO A 224 9.84 -10.35 13.93
CA PRO A 224 10.83 -10.98 13.07
C PRO A 224 10.30 -11.11 11.62
N ILE A 225 11.20 -11.03 10.64
CA ILE A 225 10.89 -11.07 9.19
C ILE A 225 10.07 -9.85 8.72
N ILE A 226 8.84 -9.66 9.20
CA ILE A 226 7.94 -8.56 8.82
C ILE A 226 8.54 -7.19 9.17
N GLY A 227 9.06 -7.03 10.38
CA GLY A 227 9.69 -5.78 10.82
C GLY A 227 10.90 -5.42 9.97
N SER A 228 11.72 -6.41 9.58
CA SER A 228 12.85 -6.22 8.66
C SER A 228 12.37 -5.70 7.29
N ILE A 229 11.36 -6.34 6.70
CA ILE A 229 10.76 -5.92 5.43
C ILE A 229 10.25 -4.48 5.52
N ILE A 230 9.50 -4.15 6.57
CA ILE A 230 8.94 -2.80 6.73
C ILE A 230 10.04 -1.76 6.89
N LYS A 231 11.13 -2.05 7.62
CA LYS A 231 12.28 -1.15 7.72
C LYS A 231 12.90 -0.92 6.35
N LYS A 232 13.21 -1.97 5.60
CA LYS A 232 13.76 -1.87 4.23
C LYS A 232 12.86 -1.06 3.32
N VAL A 233 11.53 -1.30 3.35
CA VAL A 233 10.55 -0.54 2.55
C VAL A 233 10.54 0.95 2.91
N ASN A 234 10.61 1.30 4.20
CA ASN A 234 10.65 2.71 4.60
C ASN A 234 11.99 3.35 4.23
N LEU A 235 13.11 2.64 4.36
CA LEU A 235 14.43 3.12 3.95
C LEU A 235 14.52 3.33 2.43
N ALA A 236 14.06 2.37 1.62
CA ALA A 236 13.98 2.51 0.17
C ALA A 236 13.15 3.74 -0.23
N LYS A 237 11.93 3.89 0.31
CA LYS A 237 11.05 5.02 0.00
C LYS A 237 11.64 6.35 0.46
N PHE A 238 12.23 6.39 1.66
CA PHE A 238 12.89 7.57 2.19
C PHE A 238 14.03 8.00 1.27
N SER A 239 14.99 7.11 1.01
CA SER A 239 16.17 7.41 0.20
C SER A 239 15.79 7.80 -1.23
N ARG A 240 14.84 7.09 -1.85
CA ARG A 240 14.36 7.35 -3.21
C ARG A 240 13.71 8.74 -3.31
N THR A 241 12.81 9.06 -2.38
CA THR A 241 12.12 10.36 -2.35
C THR A 241 13.08 11.50 -2.04
N PHE A 242 13.96 11.32 -1.06
CA PHE A 242 14.92 12.33 -0.64
C PHE A 242 15.89 12.65 -1.80
N CYS A 243 16.48 11.62 -2.41
CA CYS A 243 17.31 11.77 -3.61
C CYS A 243 16.58 12.54 -4.73
N SER A 244 15.36 12.12 -5.07
CA SER A 244 14.59 12.75 -6.16
C SER A 244 14.35 14.23 -5.91
N LEU A 245 13.94 14.60 -4.70
CA LEU A 245 13.70 15.98 -4.30
C LEU A 245 14.99 16.82 -4.30
N LEU A 246 16.10 16.28 -3.79
CA LEU A 246 17.41 16.95 -3.82
C LEU A 246 17.87 17.22 -5.26
N LYS A 247 17.75 16.24 -6.17
CA LYS A 247 18.09 16.40 -7.59
C LYS A 247 17.27 17.47 -8.30
N THR A 248 16.06 17.76 -7.80
CA THR A 248 15.20 18.83 -8.31
C THR A 248 15.48 20.19 -7.70
N GLY A 249 16.42 20.30 -6.76
CA GLY A 249 16.79 21.57 -6.13
C GLY A 249 15.85 22.02 -5.03
N VAL A 250 14.97 21.14 -4.54
CA VAL A 250 14.11 21.44 -3.38
C VAL A 250 14.99 21.61 -2.14
N PRO A 251 14.81 22.65 -1.32
CA PRO A 251 15.62 22.87 -0.12
C PRO A 251 15.66 21.64 0.80
N ILE A 252 16.81 21.35 1.41
CA ILE A 252 17.04 20.10 2.16
C ILE A 252 16.06 19.91 3.34
N VAL A 253 15.73 20.99 4.04
CA VAL A 253 14.76 21.00 5.14
C VAL A 253 13.36 20.64 4.65
N GLU A 254 12.93 21.24 3.53
CA GLU A 254 11.63 20.95 2.93
C GLU A 254 11.59 19.52 2.40
N THR A 255 12.70 19.07 1.79
CA THR A 255 12.85 17.73 1.26
C THR A 255 12.64 16.65 2.33
N LEU A 256 13.17 16.83 3.53
CA LEU A 256 12.95 15.90 4.65
C LEU A 256 11.48 15.83 5.06
N GLY A 257 10.82 16.99 5.18
CA GLY A 257 9.40 17.06 5.52
C GLY A 257 8.52 16.39 4.47
N LEU A 258 8.81 16.61 3.18
CA LEU A 258 8.11 15.95 2.08
C LEU A 258 8.40 14.45 2.02
N SER A 259 9.64 14.03 2.27
CA SER A 259 10.00 12.61 2.32
C SER A 259 9.26 11.89 3.46
N ALA A 260 9.04 12.55 4.60
CA ALA A 260 8.26 12.02 5.71
C ALA A 260 6.78 11.75 5.34
N LEU A 261 6.19 12.55 4.44
CA LEU A 261 4.80 12.38 4.01
C LEU A 261 4.57 11.16 3.11
N VAL A 262 5.60 10.62 2.46
CA VAL A 262 5.51 9.38 1.65
C VAL A 262 5.49 8.12 2.51
N LEU A 263 6.02 8.21 3.73
CA LEU A 263 6.17 7.05 4.59
C LEU A 263 4.84 6.67 5.23
N ASN A 264 4.50 5.39 5.11
CA ASN A 264 3.27 4.86 5.72
C ASN A 264 3.41 4.65 7.22
N ASN A 265 4.64 4.38 7.70
CA ASN A 265 4.92 4.09 9.10
C ASN A 265 5.10 5.41 9.87
N LEU A 266 4.23 5.64 10.86
CA LEU A 266 4.20 6.88 11.64
C LEU A 266 5.44 7.07 12.54
N VAL A 267 6.15 5.98 12.88
CA VAL A 267 7.38 6.07 13.67
C VAL A 267 8.49 6.72 12.85
N TYR A 268 8.67 6.27 11.59
CA TYR A 268 9.60 6.91 10.66
C TYR A 268 9.17 8.35 10.33
N GLN A 269 7.88 8.58 10.06
CA GLN A 269 7.38 9.91 9.73
C GLN A 269 7.65 10.92 10.85
N LYS A 270 7.36 10.55 12.11
CA LYS A 270 7.62 11.41 13.27
C LYS A 270 9.11 11.70 13.43
N GLU A 271 9.97 10.71 13.20
CA GLU A 271 11.41 10.88 13.30
C GLU A 271 11.95 11.80 12.20
N LEU A 272 11.50 11.65 10.95
CA LEU A 272 11.92 12.54 9.87
C LEU A 272 11.44 13.99 10.05
N PHE A 273 10.23 14.20 10.59
CA PHE A 273 9.79 15.55 10.96
C PHE A 273 10.65 16.13 12.08
N ARG A 274 11.01 15.34 13.10
CA ARG A 274 11.95 15.77 14.15
C ARG A 274 13.31 16.16 13.54
N THR A 275 13.83 15.34 12.64
CA THR A 275 15.09 15.60 11.93
C THR A 275 15.03 16.89 11.12
N ALA A 276 13.94 17.13 10.39
CA ALA A 276 13.74 18.38 9.64
C ALA A 276 13.77 19.63 10.53
N GLU A 277 13.16 19.58 11.73
CA GLU A 277 13.18 20.71 12.68
C GLU A 277 14.56 20.96 13.30
N ILE A 278 15.35 19.91 13.55
CA ILE A 278 16.67 20.04 14.15
C ILE A 278 17.68 20.56 13.11
N ILE A 279 17.59 20.12 11.86
CA ILE A 279 18.50 20.58 10.77
C ILE A 279 18.32 22.07 10.46
N LYS A 280 17.12 22.65 10.71
CA LYS A 280 16.94 24.12 10.64
C LYS A 280 17.92 24.88 11.54
N LYS A 281 18.45 24.23 12.58
CA LYS A 281 19.44 24.79 13.52
C LYS A 281 20.89 24.56 13.08
N GLY A 282 21.14 23.95 11.92
CA GLY A 282 22.47 23.70 11.37
C GLY A 282 23.16 22.42 11.85
N GLU A 283 22.43 21.51 12.52
CA GLU A 283 22.96 20.20 12.93
C GLU A 283 23.02 19.21 11.76
N SER A 284 23.99 18.29 11.80
CA SER A 284 24.18 17.27 10.77
C SER A 284 23.04 16.25 10.72
N ILE A 285 22.64 15.87 9.51
CA ILE A 285 21.60 14.85 9.28
C ILE A 285 22.02 13.52 9.88
N ALA A 286 23.25 13.09 9.58
CA ALA A 286 23.76 11.80 10.04
C ALA A 286 23.80 11.72 11.57
N LYS A 287 24.18 12.80 12.24
CA LYS A 287 24.21 12.88 13.71
C LYS A 287 22.83 12.63 14.32
N ILE A 288 21.78 13.21 13.73
CA ILE A 288 20.40 13.04 14.22
C ILE A 288 19.89 11.62 13.93
N LEU A 289 20.11 11.09 12.73
CA LEU A 289 19.69 9.73 12.37
C LEU A 289 20.34 8.67 13.27
N LYS A 290 21.58 8.92 13.74
CA LYS A 290 22.31 8.05 14.67
C LYS A 290 21.60 7.88 16.02
N GLU A 291 20.79 8.84 16.45
CA GLU A 291 20.01 8.75 17.70
C GLU A 291 18.90 7.70 17.63
N SER A 292 18.54 7.26 16.42
CA SER A 292 17.46 6.30 16.15
C SER A 292 17.97 5.01 15.47
N PRO A 293 18.87 4.23 16.09
CA PRO A 293 19.50 3.05 15.46
C PRO A 293 18.51 1.93 15.15
N ALA A 294 17.35 1.90 15.81
CA ALA A 294 16.29 0.95 15.53
C ALA A 294 15.61 1.18 14.16
N LEU A 295 15.67 2.41 13.64
CA LEU A 295 15.07 2.85 12.39
C LEU A 295 16.11 3.01 11.28
N PHE A 296 17.28 3.54 11.62
CA PHE A 296 18.38 3.82 10.69
C PHE A 296 19.59 2.95 11.04
N PRO A 297 19.85 1.87 10.28
CA PRO A 297 21.02 1.03 10.48
C PRO A 297 22.33 1.83 10.36
N PRO A 298 23.43 1.39 11.01
CA PRO A 298 24.71 2.10 10.96
C PRO A 298 25.21 2.41 9.55
N VAL A 299 25.00 1.49 8.60
CA VAL A 299 25.37 1.67 7.19
C VAL A 299 24.67 2.88 6.57
N VAL A 300 23.36 3.10 6.88
CA VAL A 300 22.62 4.26 6.36
C VAL A 300 23.17 5.55 6.96
N VAL A 301 23.43 5.56 8.26
CA VAL A 301 23.98 6.73 8.96
C VAL A 301 25.35 7.11 8.39
N GLN A 302 26.23 6.12 8.18
CA GLN A 302 27.56 6.34 7.62
C GLN A 302 27.50 6.84 6.17
N MET A 303 26.64 6.25 5.34
CA MET A 303 26.47 6.70 3.97
C MET A 303 25.94 8.14 3.91
N VAL A 304 24.97 8.49 4.74
CA VAL A 304 24.48 9.88 4.84
C VAL A 304 25.57 10.83 5.33
N ASP A 305 26.39 10.43 6.32
CA ASP A 305 27.52 11.24 6.81
C ASP A 305 28.55 11.51 5.70
N VAL A 306 28.90 10.49 4.91
CA VAL A 306 29.79 10.63 3.75
C VAL A 306 29.18 11.58 2.73
N GLY A 307 27.93 11.35 2.31
CA GLY A 307 27.25 12.18 1.32
C GLY A 307 27.05 13.63 1.76
N GLU A 308 26.82 13.87 3.05
CA GLU A 308 26.73 15.21 3.63
C GLU A 308 28.08 15.94 3.58
N LYS A 309 29.18 15.25 3.94
CA LYS A 309 30.53 15.82 3.93
C LYS A 309 31.09 16.06 2.53
N THR A 310 30.76 15.18 1.57
CA THR A 310 31.24 15.28 0.18
C THR A 310 30.30 16.11 -0.70
N GLY A 311 29.14 16.52 -0.19
CA GLY A 311 28.12 17.24 -0.97
C GLY A 311 27.43 16.38 -2.04
N THR A 312 27.55 15.05 -1.96
CA THR A 312 27.00 14.08 -2.92
C THR A 312 25.85 13.26 -2.33
N LEU A 313 25.10 13.86 -1.40
CA LEU A 313 24.02 13.21 -0.68
C LEU A 313 22.94 12.65 -1.62
N ASP A 314 22.64 13.34 -2.72
CA ASP A 314 21.71 12.89 -3.75
C ASP A 314 22.13 11.56 -4.39
N THR A 315 23.42 11.39 -4.72
CA THR A 315 23.99 10.18 -5.31
C THR A 315 24.03 9.04 -4.30
N ILE A 316 24.45 9.32 -3.06
CA ILE A 316 24.50 8.31 -2.01
C ILE A 316 23.10 7.79 -1.64
N LEU A 317 22.11 8.68 -1.58
CA LEU A 317 20.72 8.29 -1.35
C LEU A 317 20.13 7.49 -2.52
N GLU A 318 20.54 7.77 -3.76
CA GLU A 318 20.16 6.94 -4.91
C GLU A 318 20.67 5.51 -4.76
N ASN A 319 21.95 5.34 -4.43
CA ASN A 319 22.54 4.02 -4.20
C ASN A 319 21.88 3.28 -3.03
N LEU A 320 21.56 3.99 -1.94
CA LEU A 320 20.81 3.40 -0.82
C LEU A 320 19.39 2.98 -1.24
N ALA A 321 18.73 3.78 -2.07
CA ALA A 321 17.41 3.45 -2.58
C ALA A 321 17.46 2.18 -3.43
N GLU A 322 18.41 2.08 -4.36
CA GLU A 322 18.59 0.92 -5.23
C GLU A 322 18.95 -0.33 -4.43
N PHE A 323 19.89 -0.23 -3.50
CA PHE A 323 20.26 -1.33 -2.60
C PHE A 323 19.04 -1.90 -1.86
N TYR A 324 18.24 -1.05 -1.19
CA TYR A 324 17.07 -1.54 -0.46
C TYR A 324 15.92 -1.96 -1.39
N GLU A 325 15.75 -1.33 -2.55
CA GLU A 325 14.79 -1.79 -3.58
C GLU A 325 15.11 -3.21 -4.05
N GLU A 326 16.40 -3.52 -4.28
CA GLU A 326 16.89 -4.85 -4.66
C GLU A 326 16.72 -5.87 -3.54
N GLU A 327 17.08 -5.52 -2.29
CA GLU A 327 16.86 -6.42 -1.16
C GLU A 327 15.37 -6.75 -0.97
N ILE A 328 14.49 -5.76 -1.15
CA ILE A 328 13.03 -5.99 -1.08
C ILE A 328 12.59 -6.89 -2.23
N ASP A 329 13.10 -6.68 -3.45
CA ASP A 329 12.76 -7.50 -4.60
C ASP A 329 13.11 -8.97 -4.41
N GLN A 330 14.31 -9.23 -3.89
CA GLN A 330 14.76 -10.57 -3.54
C GLN A 330 13.85 -11.20 -2.48
N ILE A 331 13.50 -10.45 -1.42
CA ILE A 331 12.59 -10.95 -0.39
C ILE A 331 11.21 -11.24 -0.96
N MET A 332 10.65 -10.33 -1.77
CA MET A 332 9.31 -10.49 -2.35
C MET A 332 9.24 -11.69 -3.31
N THR A 333 10.30 -11.95 -4.06
CA THR A 333 10.42 -13.12 -4.94
C THR A 333 10.44 -14.43 -4.15
N ASN A 334 11.15 -14.45 -3.02
CA ASN A 334 11.31 -15.65 -2.19
C ASN A 334 10.21 -15.80 -1.12
N LEU A 335 9.39 -14.76 -0.90
CA LEU A 335 8.38 -14.74 0.17
C LEU A 335 7.39 -15.92 0.08
N PRO A 336 6.87 -16.31 -1.10
CA PRO A 336 6.00 -17.48 -1.20
C PRO A 336 6.66 -18.78 -0.72
N GLN A 337 7.93 -19.00 -1.05
CA GLN A 337 8.69 -20.20 -0.64
C GLN A 337 8.92 -20.26 0.88
N ILE A 338 9.05 -19.10 1.53
CA ILE A 338 9.18 -19.01 2.99
C ILE A 338 7.85 -19.29 3.68
N ILE A 339 6.74 -18.81 3.11
CA ILE A 339 5.40 -18.93 3.70
C ILE A 339 4.81 -20.34 3.50
N GLU A 340 5.11 -21.00 2.38
CA GLU A 340 4.52 -22.29 2.02
C GLU A 340 4.69 -23.40 3.08
N PRO A 341 5.88 -23.66 3.66
CA PRO A 341 6.05 -24.65 4.72
C PRO A 341 5.18 -24.37 5.96
N ILE A 342 5.01 -23.08 6.30
CA ILE A 342 4.19 -22.66 7.44
C ILE A 342 2.71 -22.96 7.14
N LEU A 343 2.25 -22.67 5.92
CA LEU A 343 0.89 -22.97 5.48
C LEU A 343 0.62 -24.48 5.47
N LEU A 344 1.55 -25.29 4.95
CA LEU A 344 1.43 -26.75 4.93
C LEU A 344 1.40 -27.34 6.34
N LEU A 345 2.25 -26.86 7.25
CA LEU A 345 2.24 -27.29 8.64
C LEU A 345 0.90 -26.98 9.31
N PHE A 346 0.39 -25.76 9.12
CA PHE A 346 -0.89 -25.36 9.68
C PHE A 346 -2.06 -26.18 9.12
N LEU A 347 -2.09 -26.39 7.80
CA LEU A 347 -3.09 -27.23 7.13
C LEU A 347 -3.01 -28.68 7.65
N GLY A 348 -1.81 -29.24 7.72
CA GLY A 348 -1.59 -30.62 8.19
C GLY A 348 -2.06 -30.81 9.62
N VAL A 349 -1.73 -29.88 10.53
CA VAL A 349 -2.22 -29.90 11.92
C VAL A 349 -3.75 -29.79 11.96
N GLY A 350 -4.35 -28.91 11.16
CA GLY A 350 -5.80 -28.77 11.09
C GLY A 350 -6.52 -30.03 10.60
N VAL A 351 -6.03 -30.65 9.53
CA VAL A 351 -6.58 -31.89 8.97
C VAL A 351 -6.39 -33.05 9.94
N ALA A 352 -5.20 -33.20 10.54
CA ALA A 352 -4.92 -34.23 11.54
C ALA A 352 -5.83 -34.10 12.76
N PHE A 353 -6.05 -32.88 13.25
CA PHE A 353 -6.98 -32.62 14.35
C PHE A 353 -8.41 -33.08 14.03
N ILE A 354 -8.91 -32.79 12.82
CA ILE A 354 -10.22 -33.23 12.37
C ILE A 354 -10.25 -34.76 12.24
N ALA A 355 -9.24 -35.36 11.62
CA ALA A 355 -9.16 -36.80 11.42
C ALA A 355 -9.17 -37.57 12.74
N VAL A 356 -8.34 -37.17 13.72
CA VAL A 356 -8.31 -37.78 15.06
C VAL A 356 -9.66 -37.62 15.76
N SER A 357 -10.27 -36.45 15.65
CA SER A 357 -11.56 -36.17 16.28
C SER A 357 -12.72 -37.00 15.72
N ILE A 358 -12.62 -37.50 14.47
CA ILE A 358 -13.62 -38.37 13.85
C ILE A 358 -13.28 -39.85 14.04
N LEU A 359 -12.03 -40.24 13.76
CA LEU A 359 -11.60 -41.64 13.76
C LEU A 359 -11.57 -42.23 15.17
N MET A 360 -11.15 -41.46 16.17
CA MET A 360 -11.01 -42.00 17.54
C MET A 360 -12.35 -42.47 18.14
N PRO A 361 -13.45 -41.69 18.06
CA PRO A 361 -14.79 -42.19 18.38
C PRO A 361 -15.17 -43.46 17.61
N MET A 362 -14.89 -43.50 16.30
CA MET A 362 -15.22 -44.67 15.48
C MET A 362 -14.52 -45.93 15.98
N TYR A 363 -13.24 -45.86 16.36
CA TYR A 363 -12.53 -47.00 16.93
C TYR A 363 -13.10 -47.44 18.28
N THR A 364 -13.45 -46.51 19.17
CA THR A 364 -14.08 -46.86 20.46
C THR A 364 -15.44 -47.51 20.26
N MET A 365 -16.19 -47.10 19.23
CA MET A 365 -17.49 -47.71 18.89
C MET A 365 -17.32 -49.16 18.42
N THR A 366 -16.31 -49.43 17.58
CA THR A 366 -16.03 -50.80 17.08
C THR A 366 -15.50 -51.74 18.17
N GLN A 367 -14.96 -51.22 19.28
CA GLN A 367 -14.49 -52.05 20.40
C GLN A 367 -15.57 -52.33 21.45
N GLU A 368 -16.64 -51.52 21.50
CA GLU A 368 -17.78 -51.72 22.42
C GLU A 368 -18.91 -52.56 21.80
N ILE A 369 -18.87 -52.79 20.48
CA ILE A 369 -19.67 -53.80 19.75
C ILE A 369 -18.87 -55.10 19.68
#